data_AF-A0ABD2PLF6-F1
#
_entry.id   AF-A0ABD2PLF6-F1
#
_cell.length_a   1.000
_cell.length_b   1.000
_cell.length_c   1.000
_cell.angle_alpha   90.00
_cell.angle_beta   90.00
_cell.angle_gamma   90.00
#
_symmetry.space_group_name_H-M   'P 1'
#
loop_
_entity.id
_entity.type
_entity.pdbx_description
1 polymer ?
#
loop_
_entity_poly.entity_id
_entity_poly.type
_entity_poly.pdbx_seq_one_letter_code
_entity_poly.pdbx_strand_id
1 'polypeptide(L)'
;MHNLKTVVPFPDSASAKYAFDVLAVDPPAPRSSVIEKLSLEDNKLICHFSGHFDTEATKEQMLRKMRLSVNFYLDHLLLAGDQLDGLFLNIAQNCPNGIQGIMDAYFGFLARRTDFYFGVTEKQAKDMVLDTFEEYKKVAKATKEKTSAENQLKDEQIKRRRQEKESEALKRNANGVVPMPKAEKAVIEEVKDDVKPEKIGPCEEGEENPEDAGKLKPNEGNGGDLPNYRWVQTLGDLDVKIPTKLPYKIKSRDVIVEFGRKTLKVQIKGQPAVFDGPLYKEIKVEESSWTLEDGMVISLSMEKIHKMEWWPCVIQGEPEIATRQVQPENSKLSDLDGETRSMVEKMMYDQKQKELGLPTSEEQKKQDMLKKFMDAHPEMDFSKCKFG
;
A
#
# COMPACT_ATOMS: atom_id res chain seq x y z
N MET A 1 34.89 2.18 -29.98
CA MET A 1 34.08 2.69 -28.85
C MET A 1 32.67 2.17 -29.06
N HIS A 2 32.18 1.30 -28.19
CA HIS A 2 30.77 0.88 -28.28
C HIS A 2 29.96 1.71 -27.29
N ASN A 3 28.72 2.01 -27.66
CA ASN A 3 27.80 2.84 -26.89
C ASN A 3 26.52 2.04 -26.64
N LEU A 4 26.13 1.94 -25.38
CA LEU A 4 24.81 1.45 -25.00
C LEU A 4 23.99 2.65 -24.54
N LYS A 5 22.75 2.73 -25.00
CA LYS A 5 21.83 3.81 -24.63
C LYS A 5 20.58 3.21 -24.00
N THR A 6 20.20 3.73 -22.85
CA THR A 6 18.90 3.46 -22.23
C THR A 6 18.03 4.68 -22.43
N VAL A 7 16.83 4.49 -22.97
CA VAL A 7 15.90 5.57 -23.31
C VAL A 7 14.62 5.39 -22.52
N VAL A 8 14.25 6.41 -21.74
CA VAL A 8 13.01 6.45 -20.96
C VAL A 8 12.10 7.52 -21.56
N PRO A 9 11.00 7.15 -22.25
CA PRO A 9 10.06 8.10 -22.81
C PRO A 9 9.07 8.60 -21.74
N PHE A 10 8.75 9.89 -21.79
CA PHE A 10 7.76 10.55 -20.93
C PHE A 10 6.56 11.06 -21.75
N PRO A 11 5.39 11.25 -21.11
CA PRO A 11 4.17 11.73 -21.77
C PRO A 11 4.34 13.10 -22.45
N ASP A 12 5.17 13.96 -21.87
CA ASP A 12 5.43 15.32 -22.35
C ASP A 12 6.85 15.79 -21.97
N SER A 13 7.31 16.86 -22.62
CA SER A 13 8.66 17.40 -22.41
C SER A 13 8.85 18.04 -21.03
N ALA A 14 7.79 18.54 -20.38
CA ALA A 14 7.88 19.09 -19.03
C ALA A 14 8.09 17.98 -18.00
N SER A 15 7.41 16.85 -18.14
CA SER A 15 7.62 15.64 -17.34
C SER A 15 9.04 15.08 -17.51
N ALA A 16 9.55 15.04 -18.76
CA ALA A 16 10.91 14.58 -19.04
C ALA A 16 11.97 15.51 -18.42
N LYS A 17 11.75 16.83 -18.49
CA LYS A 17 12.62 17.83 -17.88
C LYS A 17 12.60 17.73 -16.35
N TYR A 18 11.42 17.59 -15.75
CA TYR A 18 11.28 17.37 -14.32
C TYR A 18 12.04 16.12 -13.86
N ALA A 19 11.90 15.01 -14.58
CA ALA A 19 12.68 13.81 -14.30
C ALA A 19 14.19 14.04 -14.47
N PHE A 20 14.65 14.75 -15.51
CA PHE A 20 16.07 15.07 -15.67
C PHE A 20 16.63 15.93 -14.52
N ASP A 21 15.85 16.89 -14.02
CA ASP A 21 16.26 17.80 -12.95
C ASP A 21 16.23 17.12 -11.57
N VAL A 22 15.36 16.12 -11.38
CA VAL A 22 15.14 15.48 -10.08
C VAL A 22 15.83 14.12 -9.96
N LEU A 23 16.13 13.42 -11.05
CA LEU A 23 16.81 12.12 -10.95
C LEU A 23 18.32 12.31 -10.72
N ALA A 24 18.78 11.86 -9.56
CA ALA A 24 20.19 11.70 -9.26
C ALA A 24 20.55 10.21 -9.27
N VAL A 25 21.77 9.91 -9.70
CA VAL A 25 22.35 8.58 -9.54
C VAL A 25 23.57 8.72 -8.67
N ASP A 26 23.70 7.83 -7.68
CA ASP A 26 24.89 7.78 -6.85
C ASP A 26 26.14 7.72 -7.73
N PRO A 27 27.22 8.43 -7.37
CA PRO A 27 28.44 8.42 -8.15
C PRO A 27 28.92 6.97 -8.34
N PRO A 28 29.23 6.56 -9.58
CA PRO A 28 29.63 5.18 -9.83
C PRO A 28 30.88 4.84 -9.02
N ALA A 29 31.02 3.55 -8.68
CA ALA A 29 32.14 3.08 -7.87
C ALA A 29 33.49 3.62 -8.42
N PRO A 30 34.44 4.05 -7.56
CA PRO A 30 35.63 4.84 -7.94
C PRO A 30 36.65 4.15 -8.88
N ARG A 31 36.31 3.00 -9.46
CA ARG A 31 37.12 2.24 -10.43
C ARG A 31 36.32 1.74 -11.64
N SER A 32 35.13 2.29 -11.90
CA SER A 32 34.35 1.90 -13.08
C SER A 32 35.09 2.28 -14.37
N SER A 33 35.19 1.32 -15.29
CA SER A 33 35.74 1.56 -16.64
C SER A 33 34.67 2.01 -17.64
N VAL A 34 33.41 2.12 -17.20
CA VAL A 34 32.27 2.56 -18.01
C VAL A 34 31.97 4.02 -17.70
N ILE A 35 31.89 4.85 -18.73
CA ILE A 35 31.53 6.26 -18.60
C ILE A 35 30.01 6.38 -18.77
N GLU A 36 29.37 7.00 -17.80
CA GLU A 36 27.92 7.22 -17.73
C GLU A 36 27.61 8.69 -17.99
N LYS A 37 26.64 8.98 -18.86
CA LYS A 37 26.22 10.35 -19.14
C LYS A 37 24.71 10.41 -19.36
N LEU A 38 24.03 11.19 -18.52
CA LEU A 38 22.62 11.48 -18.66
C LEU A 38 22.41 12.69 -19.58
N SER A 39 21.42 12.60 -20.46
CA SER A 39 21.01 13.69 -21.36
C SER A 39 19.51 13.68 -21.60
N LEU A 40 18.94 14.84 -21.91
CA LEU A 40 17.53 15.03 -22.23
C LEU A 40 17.39 15.36 -23.73
N GLU A 41 16.57 14.58 -24.44
CA GLU A 41 16.18 14.84 -25.84
C GLU A 41 14.64 14.86 -25.92
N ASP A 42 14.05 16.03 -26.17
CA ASP A 42 12.60 16.27 -26.26
C ASP A 42 11.79 15.77 -25.04
N ASN A 43 11.09 14.65 -25.18
CA ASN A 43 10.31 13.97 -24.15
C ASN A 43 10.98 12.67 -23.68
N LYS A 44 12.29 12.52 -23.92
CA LYS A 44 13.05 11.30 -23.61
C LYS A 44 14.25 11.62 -22.76
N LEU A 45 14.38 10.87 -21.67
CA LEU A 45 15.60 10.84 -20.87
C LEU A 45 16.50 9.74 -21.43
N ILE A 46 17.75 10.07 -21.74
CA ILE A 46 18.71 9.16 -22.36
C ILE A 46 19.94 9.04 -21.46
N CYS A 47 20.22 7.83 -20.99
CA CYS A 47 21.47 7.52 -20.33
C CYS A 47 22.42 6.81 -21.30
N HIS A 48 23.61 7.39 -21.48
CA HIS A 48 24.67 6.90 -22.34
C HIS A 48 25.73 6.18 -21.51
N PHE A 49 25.99 4.92 -21.85
CA PHE A 49 27.06 4.12 -21.28
C PHE A 49 28.10 3.85 -22.36
N SER A 50 29.34 4.29 -22.14
CA SER A 50 30.43 4.15 -23.13
C SER A 50 31.67 3.49 -22.52
N GLY A 51 32.41 2.77 -23.36
CA GLY A 51 33.59 2.01 -22.95
C GLY A 51 34.54 1.70 -24.11
N HIS A 52 35.83 1.53 -23.80
CA HIS A 52 36.90 1.24 -24.76
C HIS A 52 37.30 -0.24 -24.72
N PHE A 53 37.45 -0.89 -25.90
CA PHE A 53 37.86 -2.29 -26.04
C PHE A 53 38.92 -2.42 -27.13
N ASP A 54 39.98 -3.18 -26.84
CA ASP A 54 41.11 -3.38 -27.75
C ASP A 54 41.10 -4.78 -28.42
N THR A 55 40.40 -5.78 -27.88
CA THR A 55 40.42 -7.18 -28.36
C THR A 55 39.06 -7.90 -28.25
N GLU A 56 38.86 -9.00 -28.98
CA GLU A 56 37.58 -9.75 -28.90
C GLU A 56 37.29 -10.35 -27.52
N ALA A 57 38.31 -10.84 -26.80
CA ALA A 57 38.17 -11.34 -25.43
C ALA A 57 37.76 -10.24 -24.42
N THR A 58 38.10 -8.97 -24.71
CA THR A 58 37.70 -7.83 -23.86
C THR A 58 36.29 -7.31 -24.18
N LYS A 59 35.69 -7.70 -25.31
CA LYS A 59 34.30 -7.31 -25.67
C LYS A 59 33.28 -7.94 -24.73
N GLU A 60 33.33 -9.25 -24.50
CA GLU A 60 32.33 -9.93 -23.65
C GLU A 60 32.45 -9.47 -22.19
N GLN A 61 33.67 -9.37 -21.68
CA GLN A 61 33.92 -8.89 -20.32
C GLN A 61 33.39 -7.48 -20.11
N MET A 62 33.51 -6.58 -21.08
CA MET A 62 32.93 -5.25 -20.90
C MET A 62 31.44 -5.16 -21.20
N LEU A 63 30.87 -6.00 -22.07
CA LEU A 63 29.41 -6.07 -22.17
C LEU A 63 28.80 -6.48 -20.83
N ARG A 64 29.45 -7.39 -20.09
CA ARG A 64 29.07 -7.71 -18.70
C ARG A 64 29.20 -6.50 -17.77
N LYS A 65 30.30 -5.73 -17.84
CA LYS A 65 30.48 -4.50 -17.05
C LYS A 65 29.46 -3.41 -17.40
N MET A 66 29.13 -3.22 -18.68
CA MET A 66 28.10 -2.28 -19.13
C MET A 66 26.73 -2.69 -18.62
N ARG A 67 26.37 -3.99 -18.69
CA ARG A 67 25.13 -4.50 -18.10
C ARG A 67 25.06 -4.22 -16.60
N LEU A 68 26.14 -4.50 -15.87
CA LEU A 68 26.20 -4.22 -14.43
C LEU A 68 26.08 -2.72 -14.13
N SER A 69 26.68 -1.86 -14.95
CA SER A 69 26.59 -0.40 -14.80
C SER A 69 25.19 0.11 -15.08
N VAL A 70 24.50 -0.43 -16.10
CA VAL A 70 23.08 -0.11 -16.38
C VAL A 70 22.18 -0.54 -15.22
N ASN A 71 22.37 -1.75 -14.70
CA ASN A 71 21.57 -2.22 -13.57
C ASN A 71 21.85 -1.38 -12.32
N PHE A 72 23.12 -1.12 -12.02
CA PHE A 72 23.49 -0.23 -10.92
C PHE A 72 22.85 1.15 -11.05
N TYR A 73 22.92 1.75 -12.24
CA TYR A 73 22.30 3.04 -12.54
C TYR A 73 20.77 3.02 -12.32
N LEU A 74 20.09 1.95 -12.70
CA LEU A 74 18.64 1.80 -12.49
C LEU A 74 18.28 1.53 -11.02
N ASP A 75 19.08 0.72 -10.33
CA ASP A 75 18.87 0.34 -8.93
C ASP A 75 19.16 1.51 -7.97
N HIS A 76 20.05 2.43 -8.36
CA HIS A 76 20.47 3.61 -7.56
C HIS A 76 19.91 4.92 -8.11
N LEU A 77 18.90 4.84 -8.98
CA LEU A 77 18.17 5.99 -9.48
C LEU A 77 17.27 6.52 -8.36
N LEU A 78 17.64 7.66 -7.78
CA LEU A 78 16.92 8.26 -6.66
C LEU A 78 16.31 9.60 -7.08
N LEU A 79 15.16 9.93 -6.48
CA LEU A 79 14.68 11.31 -6.46
C LEU A 79 15.66 12.11 -5.60
N ALA A 80 16.30 13.13 -6.18
CA ALA A 80 17.33 13.94 -5.55
C ALA A 80 16.89 14.63 -4.25
N GLY A 81 15.58 14.69 -3.98
CA GLY A 81 14.99 15.16 -2.73
C GLY A 81 15.01 14.14 -1.58
N ASP A 82 15.13 12.84 -1.86
CA ASP A 82 14.85 11.78 -0.87
C ASP A 82 16.13 11.13 -0.30
N GLN A 83 17.32 11.52 -0.78
CA GLN A 83 18.58 10.87 -0.41
C GLN A 83 18.86 10.90 1.10
N LEU A 84 18.49 12.00 1.77
CA LEU A 84 18.65 12.14 3.21
C LEU A 84 17.36 11.79 3.97
N ASP A 85 16.21 11.72 3.30
CA ASP A 85 14.91 11.49 3.94
C ASP A 85 14.83 10.10 4.55
N GLY A 86 15.36 9.08 3.86
CA GLY A 86 15.49 7.73 4.43
C GLY A 86 16.37 7.69 5.69
N LEU A 87 17.45 8.48 5.70
CA LEU A 87 18.33 8.60 6.87
C LEU A 87 17.65 9.37 8.02
N PHE A 88 16.98 10.48 7.72
CA PHE A 88 16.23 11.27 8.70
C PHE A 88 15.05 10.48 9.28
N LEU A 89 14.37 9.66 8.47
CA LEU A 89 13.31 8.76 8.92
C LEU A 89 13.86 7.67 9.84
N ASN A 90 15.02 7.10 9.52
CA ASN A 90 15.69 6.13 10.38
C ASN A 90 16.10 6.76 11.72
N ILE A 91 16.62 8.00 11.71
CA ILE A 91 16.93 8.76 12.93
C ILE A 91 15.64 9.02 13.72
N ALA A 92 14.54 9.41 13.04
CA ALA A 92 13.24 9.64 13.66
C ALA A 92 12.70 8.41 14.39
N GLN A 93 12.84 7.23 13.80
CA GLN A 93 12.41 5.95 14.37
C GLN A 93 13.25 5.52 15.57
N ASN A 94 14.53 5.88 15.61
CA ASN A 94 15.45 5.52 16.69
C ASN A 94 15.49 6.56 17.82
N CYS A 95 14.91 7.75 17.62
CA CYS A 95 14.86 8.79 18.64
C CYS A 95 13.62 8.64 19.54
N PRO A 96 13.79 8.55 20.88
CA PRO A 96 12.69 8.30 21.81
C PRO A 96 11.65 9.42 21.90
N ASN A 97 11.93 10.61 21.34
CA ASN A 97 11.08 11.80 21.41
C ASN A 97 10.66 12.34 20.02
N GLY A 98 10.64 11.49 18.98
CA GLY A 98 10.24 11.89 17.63
C GLY A 98 11.01 13.11 17.12
N ILE A 99 10.31 14.14 16.63
CA ILE A 99 10.92 15.33 16.01
C ILE A 99 11.84 16.10 16.98
N GLN A 100 11.48 16.20 18.26
CA GLN A 100 12.33 16.87 19.25
C GLN A 100 13.67 16.15 19.41
N GLY A 101 13.63 14.81 19.42
CA GLY A 101 14.85 14.00 19.50
C GLY A 101 15.73 14.14 18.26
N ILE A 102 15.15 14.31 17.07
CA ILE A 102 15.90 14.59 15.84
C ILE A 102 16.61 15.95 15.93
N MET A 103 15.90 16.97 16.42
CA MET A 103 16.47 18.31 16.60
C MET A 103 17.61 18.29 17.61
N ASP A 104 17.45 17.60 18.74
CA ASP A 104 18.50 17.43 19.74
C ASP A 104 19.71 16.67 19.18
N ALA A 105 19.47 15.62 18.38
CA ALA A 105 20.53 14.86 17.73
C ALA A 105 21.30 15.71 16.71
N TYR A 106 20.60 16.52 15.91
CA TYR A 106 21.17 17.41 14.90
C TYR A 106 22.00 18.53 15.54
N PHE A 107 21.42 19.28 16.48
CA PHE A 107 22.15 20.34 17.18
C PHE A 107 23.28 19.78 18.05
N GLY A 108 23.12 18.57 18.60
CA GLY A 108 24.18 17.85 19.29
C GLY A 108 25.30 17.40 18.36
N PHE A 109 25.01 17.01 17.13
CA PHE A 109 26.01 16.73 16.11
C PHE A 109 26.80 17.99 15.76
N LEU A 110 26.11 19.11 15.50
CA LEU A 110 26.75 20.39 15.24
C LEU A 110 27.68 20.80 16.39
N ALA A 111 27.28 20.56 17.64
CA ALA A 111 28.12 20.89 18.80
C ALA A 111 29.40 20.04 18.89
N ARG A 112 29.37 18.79 18.44
CA ARG A 112 30.49 17.83 18.60
C ARG A 112 31.40 17.74 17.39
N ARG A 113 30.87 17.97 16.19
CA ARG A 113 31.52 17.63 14.92
C ARG A 113 31.71 18.84 14.01
N THR A 114 31.14 20.00 14.34
CA THR A 114 31.31 21.22 13.56
C THR A 114 31.71 22.38 14.46
N ASP A 115 32.17 23.47 13.83
CA ASP A 115 32.49 24.73 14.48
C ASP A 115 31.26 25.65 14.58
N PHE A 116 30.05 25.16 14.34
CA PHE A 116 28.83 25.98 14.25
C PHE A 116 28.61 26.93 15.44
N TYR A 117 28.94 26.50 16.66
CA TYR A 117 28.76 27.31 17.88
C TYR A 117 29.95 28.20 18.22
N PHE A 118 31.09 28.05 17.54
CA PHE A 118 32.35 28.75 17.85
C PHE A 118 32.90 29.55 16.66
N GLY A 119 32.48 29.25 15.43
CA GLY A 119 32.94 29.86 14.19
C GLY A 119 32.15 31.09 13.75
N VAL A 120 30.94 31.30 14.29
CA VAL A 120 30.07 32.45 13.99
C VAL A 120 29.51 33.06 15.27
N THR A 121 29.07 34.32 15.21
CA THR A 121 28.41 34.95 16.38
C THR A 121 27.07 34.27 16.67
N GLU A 122 26.68 34.21 17.94
CA GLU A 122 25.43 33.57 18.38
C GLU A 122 24.20 34.11 17.64
N LYS A 123 24.20 35.41 17.32
CA LYS A 123 23.14 36.05 16.55
C LYS A 123 23.05 35.50 15.12
N GLN A 124 24.19 35.38 14.42
CA GLN A 124 24.24 34.85 13.06
C GLN A 124 23.84 33.38 12.98
N ALA A 125 24.23 32.57 13.97
CA ALA A 125 23.83 31.16 14.04
C ALA A 125 22.30 31.02 14.20
N LYS A 126 21.68 31.85 15.05
CA LYS A 126 20.23 31.88 15.23
C LYS A 126 19.51 32.37 13.98
N ASP A 127 20.00 33.45 13.38
CA ASP A 127 19.42 34.00 12.15
C ASP A 127 19.45 32.95 11.02
N MET A 128 20.56 32.21 10.87
CA MET A 128 20.70 31.14 9.87
C MET A 128 19.65 30.02 10.02
N VAL A 129 19.38 29.58 11.25
CA VAL A 129 18.36 28.55 11.54
C VAL A 129 16.95 29.08 11.31
N LEU A 130 16.69 30.33 11.68
CA LEU A 130 15.38 30.96 11.50
C LEU A 130 15.07 31.24 10.03
N ASP A 131 16.07 31.69 9.26
CA ASP A 131 15.93 31.94 7.83
C ASP A 131 15.61 30.65 7.06
N THR A 132 16.35 29.57 7.35
CA THR A 132 16.06 28.25 6.77
C THR A 132 14.67 27.74 7.18
N PHE A 133 14.27 27.91 8.45
CA PHE A 133 12.91 27.55 8.87
C PHE A 133 11.83 28.31 8.10
N GLU A 134 11.97 29.62 7.91
CA GLU A 134 10.97 30.43 7.22
C GLU A 134 10.91 30.13 5.71
N GLU A 135 12.04 29.77 5.10
CA GLU A 135 12.09 29.28 3.72
C GLU A 135 11.30 27.97 3.55
N TYR A 136 11.61 26.94 4.34
CA TYR A 136 10.92 25.65 4.24
C TYR A 136 9.46 25.69 4.69
N LYS A 137 9.10 26.61 5.59
CA LYS A 137 7.70 26.87 5.95
C LYS A 137 6.88 27.40 4.76
N LYS A 138 7.46 28.27 3.93
CA LYS A 138 6.80 28.75 2.69
C LYS A 138 6.62 27.61 1.69
N VAL A 139 7.64 26.77 1.52
CA VAL A 139 7.58 25.58 0.66
C VAL A 139 6.49 24.62 1.13
N ALA A 140 6.44 24.28 2.41
CA ALA A 140 5.43 23.38 2.98
C ALA A 140 4.00 23.93 2.78
N LYS A 141 3.80 25.24 2.97
CA LYS A 141 2.50 25.88 2.75
C LYS A 141 2.07 25.82 1.28
N ALA A 142 2.98 26.15 0.36
CA ALA A 142 2.71 26.10 -1.08
C ALA A 142 2.40 24.67 -1.56
N THR A 143 3.13 23.66 -1.06
CA THR A 143 2.86 22.26 -1.37
C THR A 143 1.50 21.82 -0.86
N LYS A 144 1.13 22.17 0.38
CA LYS A 144 -0.18 21.84 0.95
C LYS A 144 -1.33 22.48 0.18
N GLU A 145 -1.18 23.75 -0.21
CA GLU A 145 -2.17 24.47 -1.01
C GLU A 145 -2.32 23.85 -2.41
N LYS A 146 -1.20 23.48 -3.06
CA LYS A 146 -1.20 22.80 -4.35
C LYS A 146 -1.88 21.43 -4.29
N THR A 147 -1.54 20.59 -3.32
CA THR A 147 -2.18 19.27 -3.14
C THR A 147 -3.68 19.40 -2.82
N SER A 148 -4.07 20.39 -2.00
CA SER A 148 -5.48 20.65 -1.73
C SER A 148 -6.24 21.10 -2.98
N ALA A 149 -5.64 21.95 -3.81
CA ALA A 149 -6.24 22.40 -5.06
C ALA A 149 -6.35 21.26 -6.08
N GLU A 150 -5.32 20.41 -6.21
CA GLU A 150 -5.35 19.22 -7.07
C GLU A 150 -6.43 18.22 -6.65
N ASN A 151 -6.62 18.00 -5.34
CA ASN A 151 -7.67 17.13 -4.83
C ASN A 151 -9.07 17.72 -5.07
N GLN A 152 -9.26 19.03 -4.86
CA GLN A 152 -10.53 19.70 -5.18
C GLN A 152 -10.87 19.62 -6.67
N LEU A 153 -9.89 19.81 -7.55
CA LEU A 153 -10.08 19.67 -9.00
C LEU A 153 -10.45 18.23 -9.39
N LYS A 154 -9.83 17.22 -8.78
CA LYS A 154 -10.20 15.81 -9.00
C LYS A 154 -11.63 15.52 -8.54
N ASP A 155 -12.02 16.02 -7.37
CA ASP A 155 -13.38 15.84 -6.82
C ASP A 155 -14.45 16.51 -7.70
N GLU A 156 -14.17 17.72 -8.21
CA GLU A 156 -15.05 18.43 -9.13
C GLU A 156 -15.21 17.71 -10.48
N GLN A 157 -14.12 17.17 -11.03
CA GLN A 157 -14.14 16.37 -12.25
C GLN A 157 -14.95 15.07 -12.08
N ILE A 158 -14.83 14.40 -10.93
CA ILE A 158 -15.59 13.19 -10.60
C ILE A 158 -17.08 13.51 -10.47
N LYS A 159 -17.44 14.60 -9.77
CA LYS A 159 -18.84 15.06 -9.63
C LYS A 159 -19.47 15.40 -10.97
N ARG A 160 -18.76 16.11 -11.84
CA ARG A 160 -19.23 16.45 -13.18
C ARG A 160 -19.47 15.21 -14.02
N ARG A 161 -18.56 14.24 -13.99
CA ARG A 161 -18.71 12.95 -14.70
C ARG A 161 -19.89 12.12 -14.18
N ARG A 162 -20.21 12.20 -12.88
CA ARG A 162 -21.40 11.55 -12.29
C ARG A 162 -22.70 12.21 -12.77
N GLN A 163 -22.77 13.54 -12.74
CA GLN A 163 -23.95 14.30 -13.21
C GLN A 163 -24.21 14.08 -14.71
N GLU A 164 -23.16 14.01 -15.53
CA GLU A 164 -23.28 13.70 -16.95
C GLU A 164 -23.86 12.29 -17.17
N LYS A 165 -23.35 11.28 -16.48
CA LYS A 165 -23.88 9.90 -16.54
C LYS A 165 -25.31 9.78 -16.03
N GLU A 166 -25.67 10.48 -14.96
CA GLU A 166 -27.03 10.51 -14.43
C GLU A 166 -27.99 11.20 -15.42
N SER A 167 -27.58 12.31 -16.02
CA SER A 167 -28.36 13.01 -17.04
C SER A 167 -28.54 12.17 -18.30
N GLU A 168 -27.54 11.37 -18.67
CA GLU A 168 -27.58 10.46 -19.82
C GLU A 168 -28.47 9.23 -19.53
N ALA A 169 -28.44 8.70 -18.31
CA ALA A 169 -29.34 7.65 -17.84
C ALA A 169 -30.80 8.12 -17.80
N LEU A 170 -31.07 9.35 -17.33
CA LEU A 170 -32.41 9.95 -17.38
C LEU A 170 -32.90 10.15 -18.81
N LYS A 171 -32.04 10.60 -19.73
CA LYS A 171 -32.39 10.75 -21.16
C LYS A 171 -32.66 9.39 -21.82
N ARG A 172 -31.94 8.34 -21.44
CA ARG A 172 -32.20 6.95 -21.89
C ARG A 172 -33.52 6.40 -21.36
N ASN A 173 -33.92 6.72 -20.13
CA ASN A 173 -35.21 6.32 -19.57
C ASN A 173 -36.40 7.13 -20.12
N ALA A 174 -36.19 8.36 -20.58
CA ALA A 174 -37.23 9.19 -21.17
C ALA A 174 -37.60 8.79 -22.62
N ASN A 175 -36.65 8.26 -23.40
CA ASN A 175 -36.91 7.72 -24.74
C ASN A 175 -37.29 6.24 -24.65
N GLY A 176 -38.53 5.97 -24.24
CA GLY A 176 -39.08 4.63 -24.05
C GLY A 176 -38.99 3.71 -25.29
N VAL A 177 -37.93 2.92 -25.37
CA VAL A 177 -37.82 1.77 -26.28
C VAL A 177 -37.44 0.55 -25.44
N VAL A 178 -38.42 -0.30 -25.17
CA VAL A 178 -38.21 -1.65 -24.65
C VAL A 178 -38.15 -2.60 -25.85
N PRO A 179 -37.12 -3.47 -25.93
CA PRO A 179 -37.35 -4.81 -26.43
C PRO A 179 -36.98 -5.86 -25.37
N MET A 180 -37.91 -6.77 -25.13
CA MET A 180 -37.74 -8.03 -24.40
C MET A 180 -36.70 -8.94 -25.08
N PRO A 181 -35.92 -9.75 -24.34
CA PRO A 181 -34.91 -10.62 -24.93
C PRO A 181 -35.50 -11.97 -25.37
N LYS A 182 -35.19 -12.40 -26.60
CA LYS A 182 -35.25 -13.81 -27.02
C LYS A 182 -33.83 -14.30 -27.34
N ALA A 183 -33.50 -15.45 -26.78
CA ALA A 183 -32.25 -16.16 -26.93
C ALA A 183 -32.09 -16.81 -28.32
N GLU A 184 -30.90 -16.71 -28.94
CA GLU A 184 -30.05 -17.87 -29.27
C GLU A 184 -28.66 -17.48 -29.86
N LYS A 185 -27.62 -17.80 -29.07
CA LYS A 185 -26.27 -18.33 -29.36
C LYS A 185 -25.43 -17.85 -30.56
N ALA A 186 -24.30 -17.21 -30.23
CA ALA A 186 -22.99 -17.37 -30.91
C ALA A 186 -21.81 -17.13 -29.92
N VAL A 187 -21.47 -18.18 -29.16
CA VAL A 187 -20.13 -18.77 -28.90
C VAL A 187 -18.83 -17.89 -29.01
N ILE A 188 -18.11 -17.79 -27.87
CA ILE A 188 -16.65 -17.68 -27.59
C ILE A 188 -15.99 -16.29 -27.83
N GLU A 189 -15.27 -15.63 -26.90
CA GLU A 189 -14.43 -16.11 -25.78
C GLU A 189 -14.46 -15.16 -24.57
N GLU A 190 -14.56 -15.75 -23.37
CA GLU A 190 -14.53 -15.10 -22.06
C GLU A 190 -13.08 -14.97 -21.55
N VAL A 191 -12.79 -13.91 -20.78
CA VAL A 191 -12.26 -14.07 -19.42
C VAL A 191 -12.95 -13.04 -18.52
N LYS A 192 -13.88 -13.52 -17.70
CA LYS A 192 -14.46 -12.81 -16.56
C LYS A 192 -13.56 -13.05 -15.35
N ASP A 193 -13.14 -11.99 -14.69
CA ASP A 193 -12.92 -12.06 -13.25
C ASP A 193 -14.23 -11.66 -12.56
N ASP A 194 -14.98 -12.69 -12.17
CA ASP A 194 -16.09 -12.58 -11.22
C ASP A 194 -15.51 -12.29 -9.83
N VAL A 195 -15.55 -11.03 -9.39
CA VAL A 195 -15.52 -10.70 -7.96
C VAL A 195 -16.83 -10.02 -7.62
N LYS A 196 -17.77 -10.80 -7.08
CA LYS A 196 -18.86 -10.28 -6.26
C LYS A 196 -18.22 -9.45 -5.14
N PRO A 197 -18.62 -8.19 -4.91
CA PRO A 197 -18.26 -7.51 -3.68
C PRO A 197 -18.95 -8.27 -2.53
N GLU A 198 -18.17 -9.04 -1.77
CA GLU A 198 -18.60 -9.55 -0.48
C GLU A 198 -18.94 -8.34 0.40
N LYS A 199 -20.13 -8.37 1.00
CA LYS A 199 -20.55 -7.39 2.00
C LYS A 199 -19.67 -7.56 3.23
N ILE A 200 -18.65 -6.74 3.36
CA ILE A 200 -17.85 -6.62 4.59
C ILE A 200 -18.57 -5.59 5.47
N GLY A 201 -19.43 -6.10 6.36
CA GLY A 201 -19.92 -5.37 7.52
C GLY A 201 -19.64 -6.23 8.76
N PRO A 202 -19.46 -5.64 9.95
CA PRO A 202 -19.33 -6.40 11.19
C PRO A 202 -20.50 -7.37 11.33
N CYS A 203 -20.20 -8.67 11.39
CA CYS A 203 -21.19 -9.71 11.69
C CYS A 203 -21.42 -9.76 13.21
N GLU A 204 -22.69 -9.76 13.58
CA GLU A 204 -23.18 -9.85 14.96
C GLU A 204 -22.62 -11.07 15.70
N GLU A 205 -22.31 -10.91 16.98
CA GLU A 205 -22.10 -12.03 17.91
C GLU A 205 -23.45 -12.75 18.11
N GLY A 206 -23.81 -13.72 17.26
CA GLY A 206 -25.00 -14.53 17.53
C GLY A 206 -25.58 -15.43 16.45
N GLU A 207 -25.26 -15.25 15.16
CA GLU A 207 -25.82 -16.13 14.13
C GLU A 207 -24.73 -17.00 13.47
N GLU A 208 -24.67 -18.27 13.84
CA GLU A 208 -23.91 -19.28 13.10
C GLU A 208 -24.51 -19.42 11.69
N ASN A 209 -23.89 -18.72 10.74
CA ASN A 209 -24.20 -18.86 9.33
C ASN A 209 -23.81 -20.28 8.87
N PRO A 210 -24.71 -21.06 8.23
CA PRO A 210 -24.42 -22.44 7.81
C PRO A 210 -23.23 -22.60 6.85
N GLU A 211 -22.75 -21.50 6.24
CA GLU A 211 -21.55 -21.49 5.38
C GLU A 211 -20.21 -21.48 6.13
N ASP A 212 -20.20 -21.14 7.43
CA ASP A 212 -19.00 -21.10 8.27
C ASP A 212 -18.95 -22.24 9.31
N ALA A 213 -19.90 -23.17 9.25
CA ALA A 213 -19.93 -24.37 10.07
C ALA A 213 -18.69 -25.25 9.79
N GLY A 214 -17.70 -25.19 10.67
CA GLY A 214 -16.46 -25.97 10.60
C GLY A 214 -15.18 -25.18 10.34
N LYS A 215 -15.25 -23.85 10.15
CA LYS A 215 -14.07 -22.98 10.05
C LYS A 215 -13.60 -22.51 11.42
N LEU A 216 -12.30 -22.21 11.54
CA LEU A 216 -11.71 -21.72 12.79
C LEU A 216 -12.10 -20.26 13.02
N LYS A 217 -12.42 -19.91 14.27
CA LYS A 217 -12.61 -18.51 14.68
C LYS A 217 -11.27 -17.77 14.60
N PRO A 218 -11.19 -16.60 13.95
CA PRO A 218 -9.96 -15.82 13.92
C PRO A 218 -9.47 -15.43 15.33
N ASN A 219 -8.14 -15.40 15.51
CA ASN A 219 -7.53 -14.90 16.76
C ASN A 219 -7.49 -13.35 16.77
N GLU A 220 -7.01 -12.74 17.87
CA GLU A 220 -6.93 -11.28 18.02
C GLU A 220 -6.12 -10.57 16.92
N GLY A 221 -5.20 -11.29 16.26
CA GLY A 221 -4.41 -10.79 15.14
C GLY A 221 -4.96 -11.20 13.78
N ASN A 222 -6.27 -11.51 13.69
CA ASN A 222 -6.98 -11.86 12.47
C ASN A 222 -6.41 -13.07 11.69
N GLY A 223 -5.58 -13.89 12.34
CA GLY A 223 -5.08 -15.14 11.81
C GLY A 223 -5.71 -16.33 12.54
N GLY A 224 -4.98 -17.43 12.65
CA GLY A 224 -5.45 -18.67 13.26
C GLY A 224 -4.47 -19.27 14.25
N ASP A 225 -5.02 -19.96 15.25
CA ASP A 225 -4.27 -20.74 16.23
C ASP A 225 -4.37 -22.22 15.87
N LEU A 226 -3.29 -22.80 15.35
CA LEU A 226 -3.18 -24.23 15.06
C LEU A 226 -2.32 -24.93 16.12
N PRO A 227 -2.46 -26.26 16.30
CA PRO A 227 -1.66 -26.99 17.28
C PRO A 227 -0.15 -26.86 17.06
N ASN A 228 0.31 -26.66 15.82
CA ASN A 228 1.73 -26.64 15.46
C ASN A 228 2.32 -25.25 15.34
N TYR A 229 1.51 -24.24 15.06
CA TYR A 229 1.95 -22.87 14.87
C TYR A 229 0.76 -21.92 15.05
N ARG A 230 1.07 -20.67 15.37
CA ARG A 230 0.10 -19.58 15.41
C ARG A 230 0.47 -18.58 14.34
N TRP A 231 -0.51 -17.98 13.70
CA TRP A 231 -0.24 -16.91 12.75
C TRP A 231 -1.23 -15.77 12.96
N VAL A 232 -0.77 -14.59 12.58
CA VAL A 232 -1.53 -13.35 12.57
C VAL A 232 -1.30 -12.68 11.22
N GLN A 233 -2.22 -11.81 10.83
CA GLN A 233 -2.11 -11.12 9.56
C GLN A 233 -2.67 -9.71 9.63
N THR A 234 -2.15 -8.88 8.75
CA THR A 234 -2.75 -7.61 8.34
C THR A 234 -3.18 -7.72 6.88
N LEU A 235 -3.69 -6.63 6.30
CA LEU A 235 -3.96 -6.58 4.86
C LEU A 235 -2.67 -6.72 4.02
N GLY A 236 -1.54 -6.21 4.53
CA GLY A 236 -0.25 -6.21 3.83
C GLY A 236 0.61 -7.43 4.12
N ASP A 237 0.58 -7.93 5.36
CA ASP A 237 1.64 -8.81 5.87
C ASP A 237 1.06 -10.00 6.65
N LEU A 238 1.90 -11.02 6.84
CA LEU A 238 1.57 -12.24 7.57
C LEU A 238 2.73 -12.62 8.48
N ASP A 239 2.44 -12.75 9.77
CA ASP A 239 3.41 -13.20 10.78
C ASP A 239 3.06 -14.58 11.30
N VAL A 240 3.99 -15.52 11.21
CA VAL A 240 3.82 -16.91 11.67
C VAL A 240 4.82 -17.20 12.78
N LYS A 241 4.32 -17.70 13.91
CA LYS A 241 5.11 -18.15 15.07
C LYS A 241 4.98 -19.64 15.26
N ILE A 242 6.11 -20.33 15.17
CA ILE A 242 6.21 -21.78 15.30
C ILE A 242 6.99 -22.11 16.58
N PRO A 243 6.34 -22.60 17.65
CA PRO A 243 7.05 -23.13 18.80
C PRO A 243 7.72 -24.45 18.42
N THR A 244 9.02 -24.57 18.71
CA THR A 244 9.82 -25.75 18.34
C THR A 244 9.42 -27.01 19.13
N LYS A 245 8.76 -26.86 20.28
CA LYS A 245 8.32 -27.93 21.21
C LYS A 245 9.44 -28.87 21.67
N LEU A 246 10.70 -28.46 21.52
CA LEU A 246 11.86 -29.22 21.97
C LEU A 246 12.21 -28.86 23.42
N PRO A 247 12.71 -29.82 24.23
CA PRO A 247 13.11 -29.57 25.61
C PRO A 247 14.43 -28.80 25.73
N TYR A 248 15.09 -28.49 24.61
CA TYR A 248 16.36 -27.78 24.54
C TYR A 248 16.29 -26.63 23.52
N LYS A 249 17.13 -25.62 23.71
CA LYS A 249 17.24 -24.49 22.80
C LYS A 249 17.96 -24.88 21.51
N ILE A 250 17.34 -24.61 20.36
CA ILE A 250 17.94 -24.82 19.05
C ILE A 250 18.74 -23.59 18.61
N LYS A 251 19.69 -23.78 17.68
CA LYS A 251 20.44 -22.69 17.05
C LYS A 251 19.96 -22.48 15.62
N SER A 252 20.16 -21.28 15.08
CA SER A 252 19.71 -20.93 13.72
C SER A 252 20.26 -21.87 12.63
N ARG A 253 21.47 -22.41 12.81
CA ARG A 253 22.08 -23.39 11.89
C ARG A 253 21.33 -24.72 11.77
N ASP A 254 20.49 -25.02 12.75
CA ASP A 254 19.71 -26.24 12.85
C ASP A 254 18.30 -26.04 12.25
N VAL A 255 17.97 -24.83 11.80
CA VAL A 255 16.72 -24.47 11.14
C VAL A 255 16.97 -24.25 9.65
N ILE A 256 16.08 -24.79 8.82
CA ILE A 256 16.05 -24.60 7.37
C ILE A 256 14.73 -23.89 7.07
N VAL A 257 14.83 -22.65 6.60
CA VAL A 257 13.68 -21.86 6.11
C VAL A 257 13.96 -21.48 4.68
N GLU A 258 13.09 -21.89 3.77
CA GLU A 258 13.15 -21.53 2.35
C GLU A 258 11.83 -20.86 1.97
N PHE A 259 11.93 -19.58 1.62
CA PHE A 259 10.83 -18.82 1.05
C PHE A 259 10.86 -18.96 -0.47
N GLY A 260 9.74 -19.36 -1.06
CA GLY A 260 9.48 -19.23 -2.48
C GLY A 260 8.27 -18.34 -2.72
N ARG A 261 8.12 -17.84 -3.95
CA ARG A 261 7.04 -16.92 -4.30
C ARG A 261 5.65 -17.43 -3.91
N LYS A 262 5.42 -18.74 -3.96
CA LYS A 262 4.16 -19.41 -3.60
C LYS A 262 4.38 -20.69 -2.81
N THR A 263 5.55 -20.86 -2.21
CA THR A 263 5.92 -22.09 -1.50
C THR A 263 6.65 -21.72 -0.22
N LEU A 264 6.37 -22.41 0.86
CA LEU A 264 7.06 -22.23 2.13
C LEU A 264 7.54 -23.57 2.63
N LYS A 265 8.84 -23.64 2.95
CA LYS A 265 9.44 -24.80 3.58
C LYS A 265 10.12 -24.39 4.87
N VAL A 266 9.71 -25.01 5.97
CA VAL A 266 10.26 -24.79 7.30
C VAL A 266 10.52 -26.13 7.95
N GLN A 267 11.79 -26.41 8.24
CA GLN A 267 12.21 -27.67 8.80
C GLN A 267 13.29 -27.46 9.86
N ILE A 268 13.18 -28.18 10.97
CA ILE A 268 14.26 -28.30 11.95
C ILE A 268 15.06 -29.56 11.59
N LYS A 269 16.38 -29.46 11.51
CA LYS A 269 17.25 -30.60 11.17
C LYS A 269 17.01 -31.77 12.13
N GLY A 270 16.69 -32.93 11.57
CA GLY A 270 16.38 -34.15 12.33
C GLY A 270 14.92 -34.29 12.77
N GLN A 271 14.04 -33.34 12.44
CA GLN A 271 12.59 -33.41 12.65
C GLN A 271 11.86 -33.41 11.30
N PRO A 272 10.60 -33.89 11.25
CA PRO A 272 9.74 -33.72 10.07
C PRO A 272 9.56 -32.22 9.77
N ALA A 273 9.38 -31.89 8.49
CA ALA A 273 9.12 -30.52 8.07
C ALA A 273 7.82 -30.02 8.72
N VAL A 274 7.89 -28.82 9.32
CA VAL A 274 6.72 -28.15 9.91
C VAL A 274 5.84 -27.61 8.79
N PHE A 275 6.48 -27.04 7.77
CA PHE A 275 5.84 -26.61 6.54
C PHE A 275 6.59 -27.19 5.36
N ASP A 276 5.85 -27.78 4.43
CA ASP A 276 6.35 -28.22 3.12
C ASP A 276 5.19 -28.21 2.13
N GLY A 277 4.84 -27.02 1.64
CA GLY A 277 3.65 -26.87 0.80
C GLY A 277 3.49 -25.51 0.11
N PRO A 278 2.49 -25.42 -0.78
CA PRO A 278 2.15 -24.17 -1.44
C PRO A 278 1.44 -23.22 -0.47
N LEU A 279 1.87 -21.95 -0.47
CA LEU A 279 1.19 -20.87 0.23
C LEU A 279 -0.18 -20.62 -0.39
N TYR A 280 -1.11 -20.06 0.37
CA TYR A 280 -2.44 -19.69 -0.14
C TYR A 280 -2.32 -18.79 -1.37
N LYS A 281 -1.54 -17.70 -1.26
CA LYS A 281 -1.20 -16.79 -2.37
C LYS A 281 0.28 -16.41 -2.37
N GLU A 282 0.65 -15.55 -3.30
CA GLU A 282 2.03 -15.16 -3.52
C GLU A 282 2.53 -14.13 -2.50
N ILE A 283 3.78 -14.31 -2.09
CA ILE A 283 4.53 -13.42 -1.19
C ILE A 283 5.71 -12.78 -1.91
N LYS A 284 6.12 -11.61 -1.42
CA LYS A 284 7.33 -10.93 -1.88
C LYS A 284 8.53 -11.49 -1.11
N VAL A 285 9.24 -12.43 -1.74
CA VAL A 285 10.33 -13.20 -1.12
C VAL A 285 11.44 -12.29 -0.59
N GLU A 286 11.79 -11.23 -1.33
CA GLU A 286 12.86 -10.29 -0.94
C GLU A 286 12.55 -9.48 0.33
N GLU A 287 11.28 -9.33 0.67
CA GLU A 287 10.80 -8.62 1.87
C GLU A 287 10.32 -9.59 2.97
N SER A 288 10.44 -10.90 2.72
CA SER A 288 10.11 -11.92 3.71
C SER A 288 11.36 -12.30 4.49
N SER A 289 11.24 -12.37 5.82
CA SER A 289 12.36 -12.69 6.71
C SER A 289 11.94 -13.67 7.79
N TRP A 290 12.92 -14.32 8.42
CA TRP A 290 12.69 -15.22 9.54
C TRP A 290 13.70 -14.96 10.65
N THR A 291 13.25 -15.17 11.88
CA THR A 291 14.06 -15.02 13.08
C THR A 291 13.83 -16.19 14.03
N LEU A 292 14.78 -16.42 14.93
CA LEU A 292 14.69 -17.44 15.98
C LEU A 292 14.70 -16.74 17.33
N GLU A 293 13.54 -16.65 17.97
CA GLU A 293 13.34 -16.04 19.28
C GLU A 293 13.77 -17.04 20.37
N ASP A 294 14.79 -16.66 21.15
CA ASP A 294 15.34 -17.38 22.31
C ASP A 294 15.72 -18.85 22.09
N GLY A 295 15.87 -19.27 20.83
CA GLY A 295 16.12 -20.67 20.45
C GLY A 295 14.92 -21.59 20.67
N MET A 296 13.72 -21.05 20.85
CA MET A 296 12.51 -21.80 21.20
C MET A 296 11.35 -21.58 20.21
N VAL A 297 11.26 -20.38 19.61
CA VAL A 297 10.18 -20.02 18.68
C VAL A 297 10.79 -19.52 17.37
N ILE A 298 10.35 -20.08 16.25
CA ILE A 298 10.71 -19.60 14.92
C ILE A 298 9.62 -18.62 14.49
N SER A 299 10.00 -17.37 14.25
CA SER A 299 9.09 -16.30 13.80
C SER A 299 9.38 -15.99 12.34
N LEU A 300 8.35 -16.05 11.49
CA LEU A 300 8.39 -15.76 10.06
C LEU A 300 7.57 -14.50 9.81
N SER A 301 8.14 -13.53 9.12
CA SER A 301 7.46 -12.31 8.66
C SER A 301 7.43 -12.36 7.14
N MET A 302 6.24 -12.38 6.54
CA MET A 302 6.05 -12.50 5.09
C MET A 302 5.19 -11.35 4.56
N GLU A 303 5.63 -10.70 3.49
CA GLU A 303 4.90 -9.62 2.86
C GLU A 303 4.06 -10.15 1.69
N LYS A 304 2.76 -9.83 1.67
CA LYS A 304 1.84 -10.26 0.61
C LYS A 304 2.08 -9.41 -0.65
N ILE A 305 2.02 -10.04 -1.82
CA ILE A 305 2.01 -9.28 -3.09
C ILE A 305 0.69 -8.49 -3.22
N HIS A 306 -0.43 -9.12 -2.83
CA HIS A 306 -1.76 -8.51 -2.88
C HIS A 306 -2.15 -7.98 -1.50
N LYS A 307 -1.89 -6.69 -1.24
CA LYS A 307 -2.11 -6.02 0.05
C LYS A 307 -3.57 -5.67 0.38
N MET A 308 -4.54 -6.30 -0.28
CA MET A 308 -5.98 -6.00 -0.13
C MET A 308 -6.80 -7.27 0.10
N GLU A 309 -6.20 -8.30 0.70
CA GLU A 309 -6.85 -9.59 0.86
C GLU A 309 -6.50 -10.28 2.19
N TRP A 310 -7.54 -10.75 2.86
CA TRP A 310 -7.43 -11.59 4.05
C TRP A 310 -7.27 -13.04 3.63
N TRP A 311 -6.22 -13.68 4.15
CA TRP A 311 -5.96 -15.09 3.85
C TRP A 311 -6.80 -15.95 4.79
N PRO A 312 -7.44 -17.03 4.30
CA PRO A 312 -8.13 -17.99 5.16
C PRO A 312 -7.15 -18.99 5.81
N CYS A 313 -5.97 -19.22 5.23
CA CYS A 313 -4.94 -20.10 5.75
C CYS A 313 -3.55 -19.68 5.24
N VAL A 314 -2.49 -20.18 5.89
CA VAL A 314 -1.10 -19.93 5.45
C VAL A 314 -0.71 -20.85 4.30
N ILE A 315 -0.95 -22.16 4.47
CA ILE A 315 -0.70 -23.21 3.48
C ILE A 315 -2.02 -23.75 2.94
N GLN A 316 -2.06 -24.02 1.63
CA GLN A 316 -3.26 -24.60 1.02
C GLN A 316 -3.54 -25.99 1.58
N GLY A 317 -4.80 -26.25 1.93
CA GLY A 317 -5.25 -27.55 2.48
C GLY A 317 -5.20 -27.64 4.01
N GLU A 318 -4.73 -26.61 4.71
CA GLU A 318 -4.88 -26.50 6.16
C GLU A 318 -6.24 -25.91 6.56
N PRO A 319 -6.68 -26.08 7.83
CA PRO A 319 -7.95 -25.54 8.31
C PRO A 319 -8.06 -24.03 8.09
N GLU A 320 -9.15 -23.62 7.45
CA GLU A 320 -9.43 -22.23 7.10
C GLU A 320 -10.09 -21.47 8.25
N ILE A 321 -9.72 -20.20 8.42
CA ILE A 321 -10.40 -19.27 9.33
C ILE A 321 -11.63 -18.65 8.65
N ALA A 322 -12.62 -18.28 9.46
CA ALA A 322 -13.76 -17.50 8.98
C ALA A 322 -13.34 -16.04 8.72
N THR A 323 -12.87 -15.75 7.51
CA THR A 323 -12.38 -14.41 7.09
C THR A 323 -13.42 -13.30 7.21
N ARG A 324 -14.72 -13.64 7.26
CA ARG A 324 -15.82 -12.69 7.49
C ARG A 324 -15.84 -12.11 8.91
N GLN A 325 -15.25 -12.81 9.88
CA GLN A 325 -15.18 -12.39 11.29
C GLN A 325 -13.89 -11.64 11.64
N VAL A 326 -13.04 -11.40 10.63
CA VAL A 326 -11.79 -10.64 10.79
C VAL A 326 -12.12 -9.16 11.03
N GLN A 327 -11.55 -8.60 12.10
CA GLN A 327 -11.70 -7.19 12.42
C GLN A 327 -10.53 -6.42 11.81
N PRO A 328 -10.72 -5.63 10.75
CA PRO A 328 -9.63 -4.83 10.21
C PRO A 328 -9.06 -3.93 11.30
N GLU A 329 -7.73 -3.89 11.43
CA GLU A 329 -7.09 -2.98 12.39
C GLU A 329 -7.60 -1.56 12.13
N ASN A 330 -8.04 -0.91 13.21
CA ASN A 330 -8.70 0.39 13.21
C ASN A 330 -8.03 1.36 12.23
N SER A 331 -8.61 1.45 11.03
CA SER A 331 -8.45 2.63 10.19
C SER A 331 -9.08 3.74 10.99
N LYS A 332 -8.26 4.52 11.69
CA LYS A 332 -8.76 5.77 12.25
C LYS A 332 -9.44 6.47 11.08
N LEU A 333 -10.71 6.86 11.25
CA LEU A 333 -11.46 7.61 10.25
C LEU A 333 -10.71 8.86 9.74
N SER A 334 -9.63 9.28 10.43
CA SER A 334 -8.68 10.31 10.00
C SER A 334 -7.83 9.95 8.78
N ASP A 335 -7.58 8.67 8.54
CA ASP A 335 -6.61 8.19 7.54
C ASP A 335 -7.30 7.84 6.21
N LEU A 336 -8.63 7.84 6.20
CA LEU A 336 -9.46 7.68 5.00
C LEU A 336 -9.68 9.04 4.33
N ASP A 337 -9.60 9.06 3.00
CA ASP A 337 -9.98 10.22 2.20
C ASP A 337 -11.46 10.59 2.44
N GLY A 338 -11.81 11.86 2.24
CA GLY A 338 -13.12 12.39 2.64
C GLY A 338 -14.33 11.68 2.00
N GLU A 339 -14.17 11.08 0.81
CA GLU A 339 -15.23 10.34 0.13
C GLU A 339 -15.44 8.95 0.76
N THR A 340 -14.36 8.19 0.95
CA THR A 340 -14.40 6.88 1.60
C THR A 340 -14.85 6.99 3.06
N ARG A 341 -14.39 8.03 3.77
CA ARG A 341 -14.78 8.33 5.15
C ARG A 341 -16.29 8.55 5.28
N SER A 342 -16.88 9.38 4.41
CA SER A 342 -18.32 9.67 4.43
C SER A 342 -19.16 8.41 4.17
N MET A 343 -18.69 7.54 3.26
CA MET A 343 -19.35 6.26 2.97
C MET A 343 -19.27 5.29 4.16
N VAL A 344 -18.11 5.17 4.80
CA VAL A 344 -17.90 4.31 5.98
C VAL A 344 -18.68 4.83 7.19
N GLU A 345 -18.70 6.15 7.43
CA GLU A 345 -19.51 6.78 8.49
C GLU A 345 -21.01 6.54 8.28
N LYS A 346 -21.51 6.67 7.03
CA LYS A 346 -22.91 6.35 6.70
C LYS A 346 -23.20 4.87 6.97
N MET A 347 -22.29 3.97 6.59
CA MET A 347 -22.48 2.53 6.75
C MET A 347 -22.49 2.13 8.24
N MET A 348 -21.59 2.70 9.05
CA MET A 348 -21.58 2.50 10.51
C MET A 348 -22.83 3.10 11.19
N TYR A 349 -23.28 4.28 10.75
CA TYR A 349 -24.52 4.89 11.25
C TYR A 349 -25.74 4.01 10.95
N ASP A 350 -25.89 3.56 9.71
CA ASP A 350 -27.01 2.74 9.28
C ASP A 350 -27.03 1.37 9.99
N GLN A 351 -25.85 0.80 10.28
CA GLN A 351 -25.73 -0.44 11.05
C GLN A 351 -26.16 -0.24 12.51
N LYS A 352 -25.70 0.84 13.16
CA LYS A 352 -26.10 1.19 14.53
C LYS A 352 -27.61 1.52 14.64
N GLN A 353 -28.18 2.18 13.64
CA GLN A 353 -29.62 2.44 13.60
C GLN A 353 -30.41 1.13 13.50
N LYS A 354 -29.97 0.17 12.66
CA LYS A 354 -30.61 -1.15 12.55
C LYS A 354 -30.57 -1.95 13.85
N GLU A 355 -29.43 -1.97 14.55
CA GLU A 355 -29.30 -2.62 15.86
C GLU A 355 -30.26 -2.03 16.90
N LEU A 356 -30.45 -0.70 16.86
CA LEU A 356 -31.37 0.01 17.73
C LEU A 356 -32.83 -0.04 17.25
N GLY A 357 -33.13 -0.75 16.15
CA GLY A 357 -34.45 -0.81 15.53
C GLY A 357 -34.95 0.55 14.99
N LEU A 358 -34.04 1.50 14.78
CA LEU A 358 -34.30 2.84 14.27
C LEU A 358 -34.15 2.88 12.73
N PRO A 359 -34.85 3.80 12.04
CA PRO A 359 -34.79 3.91 10.59
C PRO A 359 -33.38 4.28 10.09
N THR A 360 -32.93 3.60 9.03
CA THR A 360 -31.67 3.88 8.35
C THR A 360 -31.67 5.28 7.71
N SER A 361 -30.50 5.81 7.33
CA SER A 361 -30.37 7.12 6.68
C SER A 361 -31.24 7.24 5.42
N GLU A 362 -31.47 6.15 4.69
CA GLU A 362 -32.35 6.14 3.51
C GLU A 362 -33.84 6.11 3.88
N GLU A 363 -34.22 5.36 4.90
CA GLU A 363 -35.60 5.35 5.41
C GLU A 363 -35.97 6.68 6.05
N GLN A 364 -35.04 7.29 6.78
CA GLN A 364 -35.21 8.62 7.38
C GLN A 364 -35.38 9.69 6.30
N LYS A 365 -34.58 9.65 5.22
CA LYS A 365 -34.78 10.52 4.05
C LYS A 365 -36.12 10.30 3.36
N LYS A 366 -36.57 9.04 3.21
CA LYS A 366 -37.88 8.72 2.64
C LYS A 366 -39.02 9.25 3.52
N GLN A 367 -38.90 9.08 4.84
CA GLN A 367 -39.85 9.63 5.82
C GLN A 367 -39.88 11.15 5.78
N ASP A 368 -38.73 11.82 5.68
CA ASP A 368 -38.65 13.27 5.59
C ASP A 368 -39.22 13.81 4.27
N MET A 369 -38.99 13.13 3.14
CA MET A 369 -39.61 13.48 1.86
C MET A 369 -41.11 13.28 1.90
N LEU A 370 -41.57 12.16 2.46
CA LEU A 370 -42.99 11.88 2.62
C LEU A 370 -43.65 12.90 3.54
N LYS A 371 -43.01 13.27 4.65
CA LYS A 371 -43.51 14.29 5.57
C LYS A 371 -43.62 15.66 4.90
N LYS A 372 -42.60 16.08 4.15
CA LYS A 372 -42.66 17.30 3.33
C LYS A 372 -43.76 17.25 2.27
N PHE A 373 -44.03 16.07 1.70
CA PHE A 373 -45.09 15.87 0.73
C PHE A 373 -46.49 15.94 1.36
N MET A 374 -46.66 15.39 2.57
CA MET A 374 -47.89 15.49 3.36
C MET A 374 -48.16 16.94 3.82
N ASP A 375 -47.12 17.65 4.26
CA ASP A 375 -47.21 19.07 4.66
C ASP A 375 -47.54 19.98 3.45
N ALA A 376 -47.05 19.63 2.25
CA ALA A 376 -47.33 20.38 1.03
C ALA A 376 -48.71 20.06 0.41
N HIS A 377 -49.34 18.93 0.78
CA HIS A 377 -50.63 18.49 0.26
C HIS A 377 -51.59 18.09 1.39
N PRO A 378 -52.04 19.05 2.22
CA PRO A 378 -52.92 18.78 3.37
C PRO A 378 -54.33 18.31 2.99
N GLU A 379 -54.71 18.40 1.71
CA GLU A 379 -56.00 17.92 1.17
C GLU A 379 -56.01 16.42 0.82
N MET A 380 -54.85 15.74 0.79
CA MET A 380 -54.76 14.31 0.53
C MET A 380 -54.79 13.50 1.84
N ASP A 381 -55.78 12.61 1.98
CA ASP A 381 -55.91 11.71 3.12
C ASP A 381 -55.03 10.45 2.94
N PHE A 382 -53.90 10.43 3.64
CA PHE A 382 -52.95 9.31 3.63
C PHE A 382 -53.27 8.21 4.66
N SER A 383 -54.41 8.30 5.37
CA SER A 383 -54.80 7.31 6.41
C SER A 383 -54.99 5.88 5.88
N LYS A 384 -55.14 5.71 4.55
CA LYS A 384 -55.30 4.41 3.89
C LYS A 384 -54.07 3.94 3.10
N CYS A 385 -52.95 4.66 3.14
CA CYS A 385 -51.73 4.25 2.45
C CYS A 385 -50.99 3.16 3.24
N LYS A 386 -50.77 2.00 2.62
CA LYS A 386 -49.84 0.98 3.12
C LYS A 386 -48.44 1.33 2.67
N PHE A 387 -47.60 1.76 3.60
CA PHE A 387 -46.17 1.92 3.39
C PHE A 387 -45.51 0.57 3.66
N GLY A 388 -45.12 -0.12 2.60
CA GLY A 388 -44.40 -1.38 2.64
C GLY A 388 -42.90 -1.17 2.45
#